data_AF-A0AAE0GSR1-F1
#
_entry.id   AF-A0AAE0GSR1-F1
#
_cell.length_a   1.000
_cell.length_b   1.000
_cell.length_c   1.000
_cell.angle_alpha   90.00
_cell.angle_beta   90.00
_cell.angle_gamma   90.00
#
_symmetry.space_group_name_H-M   'P 1'
#
loop_
_entity.id
_entity.type
_entity.pdbx_description
1 polymer ?
#
loop_
_entity_poly.entity_id
_entity_poly.type
_entity_poly.pdbx_seq_one_letter_code
_entity_poly.pdbx_strand_id
1 'polypeptide(L)'
;MFTVETLENDAAKGRGAITCVCAAGNLVVVGTDRGAVIRYDFEQGGATEIETNRLTDVAVDRLFIEPHGRHLIVALRDNNRRPLEVLYVHRSWKKGRSLAKMKGMAVTAIAWNKAAMTDNSFKDLVIGTRSGSLYEVEVAEKEKKEKVFKQLYDGGDGREPVEALQMEVMGTSTQGTRYFLLAVTATRCFVFSGVGNLEAMFVSHGAGGFSPLVELPGEPLHSELHLHSRGGRRPEAFAWLTGPGIYHGTLQFGEDAHVGEHSLLPFPNSGIHTPLSLAVTDYHFLLLYPDNLQAINRLSGEVVSNTPPPRDAFANVGNMLGLATDNDAGIIYLYSGDSLFEVVIKDEGRDMWKLHLDRKEYAAALEHCKDSGQRDSVYAIQAEEAFRSGDYSRAAAFYARTPTAAPFEEVTLKLIEAGQPDALRTFLLHKLDNLSK
;
A
#
# COMPACT_ATOMS: atom_id res chain seq x y z
N MET A 1 2.99 -15.62 -7.67
CA MET A 1 3.34 -15.24 -9.04
C MET A 1 2.37 -14.19 -9.51
N PHE A 2 2.89 -13.10 -10.08
CA PHE A 2 2.13 -11.92 -10.47
C PHE A 2 1.89 -11.96 -11.97
N THR A 3 0.62 -11.90 -12.38
CA THR A 3 0.22 -11.82 -13.80
C THR A 3 -0.64 -10.59 -14.01
N VAL A 4 -0.63 -10.04 -15.21
CA VAL A 4 -1.45 -8.87 -15.56
C VAL A 4 -2.50 -9.33 -16.55
N GLU A 5 -3.78 -9.16 -16.20
CA GLU A 5 -4.93 -9.58 -16.99
C GLU A 5 -5.74 -8.36 -17.44
N THR A 6 -6.19 -8.36 -18.69
CA THR A 6 -6.92 -7.23 -19.28
C THR A 6 -8.35 -7.14 -18.73
N LEU A 7 -8.71 -5.98 -18.19
CA LEU A 7 -10.07 -5.70 -17.70
C LEU A 7 -10.90 -4.93 -18.73
N GLU A 8 -10.35 -3.85 -19.28
CA GLU A 8 -11.03 -2.97 -20.22
C GLU A 8 -10.03 -2.37 -21.21
N ASN A 9 -10.25 -2.53 -22.52
CA ASN A 9 -9.29 -2.07 -23.53
C ASN A 9 -9.51 -0.60 -23.95
N ASP A 10 -10.74 -0.09 -23.84
CA ASP A 10 -11.11 1.26 -24.24
C ASP A 10 -11.74 2.04 -23.06
N ALA A 11 -11.02 2.12 -21.95
CA ALA A 11 -11.51 2.64 -20.67
C ALA A 11 -11.88 4.14 -20.69
N ALA A 12 -11.37 4.91 -21.66
CA ALA A 12 -11.77 6.28 -21.92
C ALA A 12 -12.18 6.52 -23.38
N LYS A 13 -12.78 5.51 -24.03
CA LYS A 13 -13.14 5.54 -25.46
C LYS A 13 -13.78 6.85 -25.91
N GLY A 14 -13.08 7.59 -26.78
CA GLY A 14 -13.57 8.84 -27.36
C GLY A 14 -13.66 10.03 -26.38
N ARG A 15 -13.16 9.87 -25.15
CA ARG A 15 -13.15 10.89 -24.09
C ARG A 15 -11.77 11.47 -23.79
N GLY A 16 -10.74 11.08 -24.54
CA GLY A 16 -9.38 11.58 -24.36
C GLY A 16 -8.44 10.50 -23.83
N ALA A 17 -7.20 10.86 -23.54
CA ALA A 17 -6.23 9.95 -22.93
C ALA A 17 -6.39 9.93 -21.41
N ILE A 18 -6.13 8.77 -20.80
CA ILE A 18 -6.13 8.61 -19.34
C ILE A 18 -5.01 9.46 -18.73
N THR A 19 -5.32 10.25 -17.71
CA THR A 19 -4.34 11.07 -16.98
C THR A 19 -4.08 10.56 -15.57
N CYS A 20 -5.10 9.99 -14.93
CA CYS A 20 -5.00 9.44 -13.58
C CYS A 20 -6.12 8.43 -13.34
N VAL A 21 -5.86 7.46 -12.48
CA VAL A 21 -6.84 6.46 -12.03
C VAL A 21 -6.76 6.34 -10.51
N CYS A 22 -7.90 6.15 -9.86
CA CYS A 22 -7.96 5.73 -8.46
C CYS A 22 -8.94 4.58 -8.28
N ALA A 23 -8.75 3.77 -7.25
CA ALA A 23 -9.58 2.60 -6.96
C ALA A 23 -9.91 2.53 -5.48
N ALA A 24 -11.16 2.19 -5.15
CA ALA A 24 -11.64 1.93 -3.80
C ALA A 24 -13.07 1.40 -3.82
N GLY A 25 -13.44 0.57 -2.84
CA GLY A 25 -14.81 0.08 -2.68
C GLY A 25 -15.31 -0.71 -3.89
N ASN A 26 -14.42 -1.51 -4.51
CA ASN A 26 -14.65 -2.26 -5.75
C ASN A 26 -14.99 -1.38 -6.96
N LEU A 27 -14.64 -0.08 -6.90
CA LEU A 27 -14.79 0.86 -8.00
C LEU A 27 -13.44 1.27 -8.54
N VAL A 28 -13.37 1.47 -9.86
CA VAL A 28 -12.24 2.13 -10.53
C VAL A 28 -12.72 3.42 -11.15
N VAL A 29 -12.06 4.54 -10.86
CA VAL A 29 -12.41 5.85 -11.43
C VAL A 29 -11.27 6.34 -12.31
N VAL A 30 -11.60 6.61 -13.58
CA VAL A 30 -10.67 7.06 -14.62
C VAL A 30 -10.89 8.55 -14.88
N GLY A 31 -9.81 9.32 -14.89
CA GLY A 31 -9.78 10.72 -15.28
C GLY A 31 -9.04 10.90 -16.59
N THR A 32 -9.46 11.86 -17.41
CA THR A 32 -8.93 12.07 -18.77
C THR A 32 -8.40 13.48 -19.02
N ASP A 33 -7.62 13.63 -20.08
CA ASP A 33 -7.09 14.92 -20.55
C ASP A 33 -8.14 15.84 -21.19
N ARG A 34 -9.36 15.35 -21.43
CA ARG A 34 -10.53 16.17 -21.84
C ARG A 34 -11.58 16.30 -20.74
N GLY A 35 -11.19 16.05 -19.50
CA GLY A 35 -11.99 16.38 -18.34
C GLY A 35 -13.09 15.37 -18.03
N ALA A 36 -13.25 14.31 -18.84
CA ALA A 36 -14.18 13.23 -18.53
C ALA A 36 -13.71 12.45 -17.29
N VAL A 37 -14.67 12.08 -16.45
CA VAL A 37 -14.49 11.20 -15.30
C VAL A 37 -15.42 10.02 -15.47
N ILE A 38 -14.86 8.81 -15.51
CA ILE A 38 -15.59 7.58 -15.79
C ILE A 38 -15.43 6.66 -14.58
N ARG A 39 -16.55 6.22 -14.00
CA ARG A 39 -16.57 5.29 -12.88
C ARG A 39 -16.97 3.89 -13.38
N TYR A 40 -16.10 2.93 -13.18
CA TYR A 40 -16.32 1.51 -13.43
C TYR A 40 -16.73 0.81 -12.14
N ASP A 41 -17.83 0.06 -12.22
CA ASP A 41 -18.26 -0.93 -11.25
C ASP A 41 -18.27 -2.28 -11.96
N PHE A 42 -17.20 -3.06 -11.77
CA PHE A 42 -17.02 -4.34 -12.47
C PHE A 42 -17.92 -5.45 -11.90
N GLU A 43 -18.43 -5.32 -10.67
CA GLU A 43 -19.39 -6.27 -10.11
C GLU A 43 -20.79 -6.07 -10.72
N GLN A 44 -21.20 -4.81 -10.88
CA GLN A 44 -22.49 -4.45 -11.49
C GLN A 44 -22.41 -4.37 -13.02
N GLY A 45 -21.22 -4.56 -13.60
CA GLY A 45 -20.99 -4.63 -15.05
C GLY A 45 -21.23 -3.30 -15.78
N GLY A 46 -20.94 -2.16 -15.17
CA GLY A 46 -21.30 -0.86 -15.71
C GLY A 46 -20.21 0.22 -15.60
N ALA A 47 -20.10 1.03 -16.66
CA ALA A 47 -19.37 2.29 -16.66
C ALA A 47 -20.35 3.46 -16.60
N THR A 48 -20.11 4.42 -15.70
CA THR A 48 -20.91 5.64 -15.57
C THR A 48 -20.01 6.86 -15.75
N GLU A 49 -20.30 7.67 -16.76
CA GLU A 49 -19.67 8.97 -16.95
C GLU A 49 -20.25 9.99 -15.97
N ILE A 50 -19.37 10.66 -15.23
CA ILE A 50 -19.70 11.76 -14.33
C ILE A 50 -19.51 13.06 -15.10
N GLU A 51 -20.58 13.84 -15.20
CA GLU A 51 -20.52 15.19 -15.77
C GLU A 51 -19.62 16.07 -14.89
N THR A 52 -18.42 16.33 -15.40
CA THR A 52 -17.57 17.43 -14.98
C THR A 52 -18.01 18.71 -15.71
N ASN A 53 -17.45 19.86 -15.36
CA ASN A 53 -17.91 21.16 -15.85
C ASN A 53 -17.97 21.23 -17.40
N ARG A 54 -18.78 22.15 -17.98
CA ARG A 54 -19.00 22.28 -19.44
C ARG A 54 -17.87 22.99 -20.20
N LEU A 55 -16.70 23.16 -19.58
CA LEU A 55 -15.59 23.88 -20.19
C LEU A 55 -14.86 22.98 -21.18
N THR A 56 -14.57 23.51 -22.37
CA THR A 56 -14.06 22.72 -23.50
C THR A 56 -12.55 22.47 -23.49
N ASP A 57 -11.82 22.95 -22.48
CA ASP A 57 -10.34 22.88 -22.40
C ASP A 57 -9.86 22.54 -20.97
N VAL A 58 -10.42 21.46 -20.41
CA VAL A 58 -10.14 21.02 -19.05
C VAL A 58 -9.66 19.58 -19.06
N ALA A 59 -8.67 19.28 -18.22
CA ALA A 59 -8.17 17.94 -17.94
C ALA A 59 -8.39 17.58 -16.46
N VAL A 60 -8.57 16.30 -16.19
CA VAL A 60 -8.52 15.78 -14.82
C VAL A 60 -7.05 15.70 -14.39
N ASP A 61 -6.72 16.36 -13.28
CA ASP A 61 -5.36 16.38 -12.72
C ASP A 61 -5.17 15.24 -11.72
N ARG A 62 -6.04 15.16 -10.71
CA ARG A 62 -6.01 14.10 -9.69
C ARG A 62 -7.43 13.68 -9.30
N LEU A 63 -7.57 12.42 -8.90
CA LEU A 63 -8.79 11.82 -8.38
C LEU A 63 -8.52 11.27 -6.98
N PHE A 64 -9.42 11.53 -6.04
CA PHE A 64 -9.34 11.02 -4.68
C PHE A 64 -10.67 10.41 -4.29
N ILE A 65 -10.72 9.08 -4.23
CA ILE A 65 -11.89 8.33 -3.79
C ILE A 65 -11.69 7.88 -2.34
N GLU A 66 -12.75 7.88 -1.54
CA GLU A 66 -12.71 7.33 -0.19
C GLU A 66 -12.80 5.79 -0.19
N PRO A 67 -12.31 5.08 0.84
CA PRO A 67 -12.18 3.62 0.83
C PRO A 67 -13.45 2.81 0.48
N HIS A 68 -14.64 3.31 0.79
CA HIS A 68 -15.92 2.64 0.47
C HIS A 68 -16.59 3.19 -0.82
N GLY A 69 -15.91 4.04 -1.58
CA GLY A 69 -16.39 4.54 -2.88
C GLY A 69 -17.55 5.54 -2.85
N ARG A 70 -17.94 6.08 -1.69
CA ARG A 70 -19.10 6.98 -1.52
C ARG A 70 -18.81 8.42 -1.90
N HIS A 71 -17.60 8.90 -1.61
CA HIS A 71 -17.17 10.27 -1.85
C HIS A 71 -15.98 10.30 -2.80
N LEU A 72 -16.04 11.17 -3.79
CA LEU A 72 -14.97 11.42 -4.76
C LEU A 72 -14.69 12.92 -4.83
N ILE A 73 -13.41 13.27 -4.76
CA ILE A 73 -12.89 14.60 -5.04
C ILE A 73 -12.15 14.56 -6.38
N VAL A 74 -12.46 15.51 -7.26
CA VAL A 74 -11.86 15.62 -8.59
C VAL A 74 -11.15 16.97 -8.69
N ALA A 75 -9.84 16.97 -8.86
CA ALA A 75 -9.07 18.18 -9.13
C ALA A 75 -8.94 18.37 -10.65
N LEU A 76 -9.37 19.52 -11.15
CA LEU A 76 -9.33 19.87 -12.57
C LEU A 76 -8.25 20.90 -12.85
N ARG A 77 -7.64 20.81 -14.03
CA ARG A 77 -6.64 21.75 -14.55
C ARG A 77 -6.97 22.19 -15.96
N ASP A 78 -6.43 23.33 -16.36
CA ASP A 78 -6.42 23.72 -17.77
C ASP A 78 -5.33 22.97 -18.57
N ASN A 79 -5.32 23.18 -19.89
CA ASN A 79 -4.31 22.61 -20.78
C ASN A 79 -2.88 23.11 -20.48
N ASN A 80 -2.73 24.25 -19.80
CA ASN A 80 -1.44 24.81 -19.36
C ASN A 80 -1.01 24.29 -17.97
N ARG A 81 -1.67 23.23 -17.46
CA ARG A 81 -1.43 22.62 -16.15
C ARG A 81 -1.64 23.56 -14.94
N ARG A 82 -2.46 24.59 -15.12
CA ARG A 82 -2.87 25.48 -14.03
C ARG A 82 -4.09 24.88 -13.33
N PRO A 83 -4.11 24.87 -11.98
CA PRO A 83 -5.28 24.42 -11.24
C PRO A 83 -6.48 25.29 -11.56
N LEU A 84 -7.64 24.67 -11.76
CA LEU A 84 -8.84 25.36 -12.21
C LEU A 84 -9.94 25.29 -11.15
N GLU A 85 -10.39 24.08 -10.84
CA GLU A 85 -11.56 23.84 -10.01
C GLU A 85 -11.41 22.49 -9.29
N VAL A 86 -11.98 22.39 -8.08
CA VAL A 86 -12.11 21.13 -7.37
C VAL A 86 -13.59 20.79 -7.25
N LEU A 87 -13.95 19.56 -7.64
CA LEU A 87 -15.33 19.08 -7.60
C LEU A 87 -15.48 18.02 -6.50
N TYR A 88 -16.62 18.05 -5.83
CA TYR A 88 -17.13 16.96 -5.01
C TYR A 88 -18.21 16.18 -5.77
N VAL A 89 -18.10 14.86 -5.74
CA VAL A 89 -19.05 13.91 -6.33
C VAL A 89 -19.44 12.88 -5.28
N HIS A 90 -20.72 12.83 -4.93
CA HIS A 90 -21.28 11.72 -4.14
C HIS A 90 -21.59 10.52 -5.05
N ARG A 91 -21.56 9.29 -4.53
CA ARG A 91 -21.81 8.06 -5.32
C ARG A 91 -23.13 8.09 -6.09
N SER A 92 -24.18 8.68 -5.51
CA SER A 92 -25.52 8.74 -6.11
C SER A 92 -25.64 9.80 -7.22
N TRP A 93 -24.62 10.64 -7.41
CA TRP A 93 -24.67 11.76 -8.35
C TRP A 93 -23.98 11.43 -9.68
N LYS A 94 -24.62 11.86 -10.77
CA LYS A 94 -24.04 11.83 -12.13
C LYS A 94 -23.33 13.13 -12.50
N LYS A 95 -23.30 14.12 -11.60
CA LYS A 95 -22.74 15.46 -11.85
C LYS A 95 -21.98 15.99 -10.64
N GLY A 96 -20.75 16.43 -10.87
CA GLY A 96 -19.91 17.05 -9.85
C GLY A 96 -20.40 18.42 -9.39
N ARG A 97 -20.05 18.77 -8.15
CA ARG A 97 -20.38 20.05 -7.51
C ARG A 97 -19.11 20.80 -7.17
N SER A 98 -19.05 22.06 -7.57
CA SER A 98 -17.90 22.93 -7.32
C SER A 98 -17.70 23.20 -5.83
N LEU A 99 -16.48 22.99 -5.36
CA LEU A 99 -16.02 23.43 -4.05
C LEU A 99 -15.40 24.83 -4.20
N ALA A 100 -16.22 25.85 -3.95
CA ALA A 100 -15.91 27.24 -4.30
C ALA A 100 -14.72 27.82 -3.52
N LYS A 101 -14.51 27.38 -2.27
CA LYS A 101 -13.36 27.82 -1.45
C LYS A 101 -12.06 27.20 -1.92
N MET A 102 -12.14 26.10 -2.67
CA MET A 102 -11.01 25.36 -3.23
C MET A 102 -10.71 25.71 -4.70
N LYS A 103 -11.42 26.69 -5.26
CA LYS A 103 -11.23 27.10 -6.66
C LYS A 103 -9.82 27.65 -6.89
N GLY A 104 -9.15 27.17 -7.94
CA GLY A 104 -7.78 27.54 -8.27
C GLY A 104 -6.70 26.94 -7.36
N MET A 105 -7.05 26.04 -6.42
CA MET A 105 -6.07 25.33 -5.61
C MET A 105 -5.49 24.14 -6.36
N ALA A 106 -4.17 24.01 -6.35
CA ALA A 106 -3.47 22.82 -6.83
C ALA A 106 -3.46 21.74 -5.74
N VAL A 107 -4.58 21.05 -5.58
CA VAL A 107 -4.70 19.91 -4.65
C VAL A 107 -3.91 18.73 -5.19
N THR A 108 -2.96 18.24 -4.41
CA THR A 108 -2.04 17.16 -4.81
C THR A 108 -2.23 15.92 -3.94
N ALA A 109 -2.62 16.07 -2.67
CA ALA A 109 -2.80 14.94 -1.77
C ALA A 109 -4.03 15.12 -0.88
N ILE A 110 -4.63 14.02 -0.44
CA ILE A 110 -5.76 14.01 0.50
C ILE A 110 -5.61 12.84 1.47
N ALA A 111 -5.86 13.08 2.76
CA ALA A 111 -5.98 12.07 3.80
C ALA A 111 -7.39 12.06 4.38
N TRP A 112 -8.09 10.96 4.14
CA TRP A 112 -9.46 10.72 4.60
C TRP A 112 -9.52 10.31 6.07
N ASN A 113 -10.42 10.91 6.87
CA ASN A 113 -10.74 10.41 8.21
C ASN A 113 -11.79 9.28 8.12
N LYS A 114 -11.33 8.04 8.01
CA LYS A 114 -12.22 6.86 7.94
C LYS A 114 -13.20 6.77 9.12
N ALA A 115 -12.82 7.26 10.30
CA ALA A 115 -13.65 7.20 11.51
C ALA A 115 -14.78 8.25 11.54
N ALA A 116 -14.65 9.35 10.81
CA ALA A 116 -15.63 10.44 10.79
C ALA A 116 -16.43 10.52 9.47
N MET A 117 -16.35 9.47 8.64
CA MET A 117 -17.09 9.35 7.39
C MET A 117 -18.44 8.69 7.56
N THR A 118 -19.42 9.20 6.82
CA THR A 118 -20.79 8.67 6.72
C THR A 118 -21.18 8.62 5.25
N ASP A 119 -22.32 8.04 4.90
CA ASP A 119 -22.79 8.09 3.50
C ASP A 119 -23.04 9.54 3.03
N ASN A 120 -23.45 10.42 3.94
CA ASN A 120 -23.93 11.75 3.59
C ASN A 120 -22.92 12.87 3.90
N SER A 121 -21.74 12.55 4.44
CA SER A 121 -20.74 13.56 4.80
C SER A 121 -19.41 12.95 5.19
N PHE A 122 -18.35 13.73 5.00
CA PHE A 122 -17.02 13.49 5.56
C PHE A 122 -16.57 14.71 6.36
N LYS A 123 -15.80 14.45 7.41
CA LYS A 123 -15.22 15.45 8.30
C LYS A 123 -13.73 15.23 8.51
N ASP A 124 -13.05 16.25 9.04
CA ASP A 124 -11.62 16.23 9.31
C ASP A 124 -10.78 15.80 8.09
N LEU A 125 -11.23 16.11 6.87
CA LEU A 125 -10.45 15.78 5.67
C LEU A 125 -9.21 16.66 5.64
N VAL A 126 -8.02 16.08 5.58
CA VAL A 126 -6.80 16.85 5.36
C VAL A 126 -6.46 16.85 3.89
N ILE A 127 -6.29 18.03 3.30
CA ILE A 127 -5.82 18.20 1.92
C ILE A 127 -4.44 18.84 1.91
N GLY A 128 -3.59 18.41 0.98
CA GLY A 128 -2.28 18.97 0.72
C GLY A 128 -2.23 19.62 -0.66
N THR A 129 -1.46 20.70 -0.77
CA THR A 129 -1.32 21.46 -2.01
C THR A 129 0.09 21.38 -2.59
N ARG A 130 0.20 21.77 -3.85
CA ARG A 130 1.49 21.95 -4.55
C ARG A 130 2.40 22.99 -3.90
N SER A 131 1.87 23.88 -3.04
CA SER A 131 2.66 24.86 -2.30
C SER A 131 3.15 24.37 -0.94
N GLY A 132 2.89 23.11 -0.58
CA GLY A 132 3.24 22.54 0.73
C GLY A 132 2.23 22.82 1.83
N SER A 133 1.14 23.52 1.53
CA SER A 133 0.15 23.93 2.53
C SER A 133 -0.84 22.79 2.82
N LEU A 134 -1.30 22.70 4.07
CA LEU A 134 -2.30 21.73 4.51
C LEU A 134 -3.58 22.44 4.96
N TYR A 135 -4.73 21.89 4.60
CA TYR A 135 -6.04 22.42 4.98
C TYR A 135 -6.95 21.31 5.50
N GLU A 136 -7.82 21.67 6.45
CA GLU A 136 -8.95 20.88 6.91
C GLU A 136 -10.20 21.22 6.09
N VAL A 137 -10.94 20.20 5.68
CA VAL A 137 -12.19 20.33 4.92
C VAL A 137 -13.28 19.43 5.50
N GLU A 138 -14.50 19.96 5.57
CA GLU A 138 -15.70 19.17 5.82
C GLU A 138 -16.75 19.45 4.75
N VAL A 139 -17.39 18.40 4.23
CA VAL A 139 -18.47 18.53 3.24
C VAL A 139 -19.62 17.62 3.62
N ALA A 140 -20.84 18.13 3.47
CA ALA A 140 -22.06 17.33 3.57
C ALA A 140 -22.77 17.25 2.21
N GLU A 141 -23.24 16.06 1.85
CA GLU A 141 -23.98 15.76 0.63
C GLU A 141 -25.16 16.74 0.44
N LYS A 142 -25.97 16.94 1.49
CA LYS A 142 -27.15 17.81 1.42
C LYS A 142 -26.81 19.25 1.02
N GLU A 143 -25.69 19.77 1.50
CA GLU A 143 -25.28 21.15 1.28
C GLU A 143 -24.47 21.34 0.00
N LYS A 144 -23.85 20.27 -0.51
CA LYS A 144 -23.10 20.24 -1.78
C LYS A 144 -21.92 21.23 -1.83
N LYS A 145 -21.46 21.69 -0.67
CA LYS A 145 -20.38 22.68 -0.49
C LYS A 145 -19.64 22.45 0.83
N GLU A 146 -18.51 23.13 0.97
CA GLU A 146 -17.64 23.11 2.14
C GLU A 146 -18.31 23.79 3.35
N LYS A 147 -18.48 23.02 4.43
CA LYS A 147 -18.86 23.54 5.75
C LYS A 147 -17.65 24.20 6.42
N VAL A 148 -16.60 23.41 6.54
CA VAL A 148 -15.30 23.81 7.09
C VAL A 148 -14.31 23.84 5.94
N PHE A 149 -13.49 24.88 5.94
CA PHE A 149 -12.32 25.02 5.09
C PHE A 149 -11.33 25.90 5.84
N LYS A 150 -10.29 25.29 6.39
CA LYS A 150 -9.37 25.94 7.32
C LYS A 150 -7.93 25.56 7.00
N GLN A 151 -7.03 26.52 6.99
CA GLN A 151 -5.61 26.24 6.82
C GLN A 151 -5.00 25.74 8.14
N LEU A 152 -4.37 24.58 8.11
CA LEU A 152 -3.68 23.96 9.24
C LEU A 152 -2.17 24.24 9.21
N TYR A 153 -1.60 24.31 8.00
CA TYR A 153 -0.18 24.55 7.77
C TYR A 153 0.04 25.32 6.47
N ASP A 154 1.06 26.17 6.41
CA ASP A 154 1.35 27.03 5.26
C ASP A 154 2.50 26.53 4.36
N GLY A 155 3.18 25.45 4.74
CA GLY A 155 4.30 24.88 4.00
C GLY A 155 5.67 25.25 4.55
N GLY A 156 5.77 26.17 5.51
CA GLY A 156 7.02 26.55 6.16
C GLY A 156 8.15 27.00 5.20
N ASP A 157 9.38 26.91 5.69
CA ASP A 157 10.59 27.18 4.90
C ASP A 157 10.93 25.98 4.01
N GLY A 158 11.11 26.22 2.71
CA GLY A 158 11.32 25.17 1.71
C GLY A 158 10.01 24.54 1.23
N ARG A 159 9.11 25.34 0.67
CA ARG A 159 7.82 24.86 0.13
C ARG A 159 8.03 23.80 -0.95
N GLU A 160 7.71 22.55 -0.63
CA GLU A 160 7.61 21.46 -1.59
C GLU A 160 6.15 21.03 -1.73
N PRO A 161 5.74 20.52 -2.91
CA PRO A 161 4.43 19.89 -3.07
C PRO A 161 4.21 18.78 -2.05
N VAL A 162 3.02 18.74 -1.45
CA VAL A 162 2.58 17.58 -0.67
C VAL A 162 2.17 16.49 -1.65
N GLU A 163 2.97 15.44 -1.77
CA GLU A 163 2.76 14.41 -2.80
C GLU A 163 1.76 13.35 -2.37
N ALA A 164 1.76 13.00 -1.08
CA ALA A 164 0.76 12.10 -0.50
C ALA A 164 0.53 12.37 1.00
N LEU A 165 -0.68 12.02 1.45
CA LEU A 165 -1.13 12.15 2.83
C LEU A 165 -1.86 10.87 3.23
N GLN A 166 -1.62 10.39 4.44
CA GLN A 166 -2.33 9.24 5.01
C GLN A 166 -2.65 9.52 6.47
N MET A 167 -3.89 9.26 6.91
CA MET A 167 -4.33 9.54 8.27
C MET A 167 -5.04 8.34 8.89
N GLU A 168 -4.77 8.11 10.17
CA GLU A 168 -5.43 7.12 11.00
C GLU A 168 -5.91 7.75 12.31
N VAL A 169 -7.06 7.27 12.79
CA VAL A 169 -7.68 7.73 14.05
C VAL A 169 -7.69 6.57 15.04
N MET A 170 -6.98 6.74 16.16
CA MET A 170 -6.73 5.64 17.09
C MET A 170 -7.82 5.45 18.14
N GLY A 171 -8.77 6.40 18.22
CA GLY A 171 -9.92 6.39 19.11
C GLY A 171 -10.27 7.79 19.64
N THR A 172 -11.44 7.90 20.26
CA THR A 172 -11.89 9.10 20.96
C THR A 172 -11.82 8.86 22.47
N SER A 173 -11.01 9.66 23.17
CA SER A 173 -10.91 9.64 24.63
C SER A 173 -11.61 10.86 25.22
N THR A 174 -11.70 10.94 26.56
CA THR A 174 -12.16 12.16 27.25
C THR A 174 -11.31 13.39 26.93
N GLN A 175 -10.06 13.19 26.49
CA GLN A 175 -9.12 14.25 26.09
C GLN A 175 -9.26 14.64 24.61
N GLY A 176 -10.11 13.97 23.84
CA GLY A 176 -10.34 14.23 22.41
C GLY A 176 -9.94 13.05 21.50
N THR A 177 -9.99 13.31 20.20
CA THR A 177 -9.65 12.35 19.15
C THR A 177 -8.14 12.25 18.99
N ARG A 178 -7.61 11.03 18.89
CA ARG A 178 -6.18 10.80 18.63
C ARG A 178 -5.94 10.63 17.13
N TYR A 179 -5.18 11.56 16.56
CA TYR A 179 -4.81 11.57 15.15
C TYR A 179 -3.36 11.10 14.97
N PHE A 180 -3.15 10.36 13.89
CA PHE A 180 -1.84 10.11 13.30
C PHE A 180 -1.93 10.48 11.82
N LEU A 181 -1.05 11.35 11.35
CA LEU A 181 -0.97 11.79 9.97
C LEU A 181 0.46 11.62 9.47
N LEU A 182 0.61 10.90 8.37
CA LEU A 182 1.84 10.76 7.61
C LEU A 182 1.73 11.64 6.36
N ALA A 183 2.68 12.54 6.16
CA ALA A 183 2.74 13.41 4.99
C ALA A 183 4.09 13.27 4.30
N VAL A 184 4.10 13.16 2.97
CA VAL A 184 5.33 13.11 2.19
C VAL A 184 5.36 14.19 1.12
N THR A 185 6.55 14.72 0.89
CA THR A 185 6.89 15.55 -0.27
C THR A 185 7.72 14.71 -1.25
N ALA A 186 8.44 15.36 -2.17
CA ALA A 186 9.38 14.66 -3.03
C ALA A 186 10.58 14.09 -2.24
N THR A 187 11.03 14.81 -1.20
CA THR A 187 12.28 14.52 -0.47
C THR A 187 12.10 14.30 1.02
N ARG A 188 10.96 14.70 1.61
CA ARG A 188 10.75 14.69 3.07
C ARG A 188 9.53 13.89 3.47
N CYS A 189 9.64 13.19 4.60
CA CYS A 189 8.53 12.52 5.26
C CYS A 189 8.30 13.15 6.63
N PHE A 190 7.06 13.53 6.92
CA PHE A 190 6.63 14.14 8.17
C PHE A 190 5.61 13.24 8.88
N VAL A 191 5.73 13.16 10.20
CA VAL A 191 4.78 12.45 11.06
C VAL A 191 4.18 13.46 12.03
N PHE A 192 2.87 13.54 12.04
CA PHE A 192 2.12 14.34 13.02
C PHE A 192 1.24 13.41 13.83
N SER A 193 1.42 13.41 15.15
CA SER A 193 0.53 12.72 16.07
C SER A 193 0.10 13.66 17.19
N GLY A 194 -1.15 13.52 17.65
CA GLY A 194 -1.67 14.39 18.68
C GLY A 194 -3.11 14.05 19.09
N VAL A 195 -3.56 14.67 20.19
CA VAL A 195 -4.89 14.48 20.76
C VAL A 195 -5.68 15.78 20.69
N GLY A 196 -6.98 15.70 20.41
CA GLY A 196 -7.88 16.85 20.37
C GLY A 196 -8.57 16.97 19.02
N ASN A 197 -8.33 18.09 18.33
CA ASN A 197 -8.73 18.34 16.95
C ASN A 197 -7.47 18.56 16.07
N LEU A 198 -7.64 18.60 14.74
CA LEU A 198 -6.52 18.75 13.82
C LEU A 198 -5.73 20.04 14.05
N GLU A 199 -6.40 21.17 14.29
CA GLU A 199 -5.73 22.43 14.59
C GLU A 199 -4.82 22.33 15.81
N ALA A 200 -5.31 21.76 16.92
CA ALA A 200 -4.52 21.61 18.13
C ALA A 200 -3.28 20.74 17.90
N MET A 201 -3.40 19.66 17.11
CA MET A 201 -2.27 18.82 16.71
C MET A 201 -1.23 19.60 15.90
N PHE A 202 -1.65 20.39 14.91
CA PHE A 202 -0.72 21.17 14.10
C PHE A 202 -0.07 22.32 14.87
N VAL A 203 -0.80 22.97 15.77
CA VAL A 203 -0.24 24.02 16.65
C VAL A 203 0.80 23.43 17.60
N SER A 204 0.57 22.25 18.18
CA SER A 204 1.54 21.61 19.06
C SER A 204 2.85 21.25 18.34
N HIS A 205 2.76 20.76 17.10
CA HIS A 205 3.94 20.48 16.27
C HIS A 205 4.63 21.76 15.77
N GLY A 206 3.84 22.78 15.41
CA GLY A 206 4.35 24.04 14.89
C GLY A 206 5.15 24.87 15.90
N ALA A 207 4.86 24.74 17.20
CA ALA A 207 5.57 25.46 18.26
C ALA A 207 7.08 25.14 18.33
N GLY A 208 7.49 23.94 17.90
CA GLY A 208 8.89 23.50 17.82
C GLY A 208 9.52 23.62 16.44
N GLY A 209 8.75 24.07 15.43
CA GLY A 209 9.11 23.92 14.02
C GLY A 209 8.84 22.50 13.52
N PHE A 210 8.37 22.39 12.27
CA PHE A 210 8.07 21.10 11.66
C PHE A 210 9.35 20.40 11.20
N SER A 211 9.80 19.40 11.96
CA SER A 211 10.96 18.58 11.60
C SER A 211 10.50 17.30 10.87
N PRO A 212 11.11 16.97 9.72
CA PRO A 212 10.80 15.72 9.04
C PRO A 212 11.34 14.53 9.84
N LEU A 213 10.63 13.39 9.78
CA LEU A 213 11.12 12.10 10.26
C LEU A 213 12.39 11.71 9.49
N VAL A 214 12.37 11.90 8.17
CA VAL A 214 13.50 11.61 7.28
C VAL A 214 13.48 12.58 6.10
N GLU A 215 14.68 12.94 5.65
CA GLU A 215 14.92 13.69 4.42
C GLU A 215 15.87 12.87 3.54
N LEU A 216 15.46 12.59 2.32
CA LEU A 216 16.18 11.75 1.36
C LEU A 216 16.58 12.59 0.14
N PRO A 217 17.79 12.35 -0.41
CA PRO A 217 18.27 13.10 -1.56
C PRO A 217 17.55 12.71 -2.86
N GLY A 218 17.62 13.59 -3.85
CA GLY A 218 17.13 13.35 -5.20
C GLY A 218 15.77 13.97 -5.49
N GLU A 219 15.45 14.14 -6.76
CA GLU A 219 14.16 14.65 -7.23
C GLU A 219 13.47 13.53 -8.00
N PRO A 220 12.70 12.66 -7.32
CA PRO A 220 11.98 11.60 -8.02
C PRO A 220 10.98 12.18 -9.02
N LEU A 221 10.78 11.48 -10.14
CA LEU A 221 9.75 11.85 -11.13
C LEU A 221 8.34 11.74 -10.52
N HIS A 222 8.14 10.75 -9.64
CA HIS A 222 6.91 10.48 -8.92
C HIS A 222 7.23 10.10 -7.47
N SER A 223 6.46 10.65 -6.54
CA SER A 223 6.52 10.32 -5.12
C SER A 223 5.14 9.83 -4.71
N GLU A 224 5.07 8.60 -4.21
CA GLU A 224 3.82 7.94 -3.82
C GLU A 224 3.96 7.32 -2.44
N LEU A 225 2.91 7.43 -1.62
CA LEU A 225 2.85 6.83 -0.29
C LEU A 225 1.69 5.85 -0.21
N HIS A 226 2.02 4.62 0.15
CA HIS A 226 1.07 3.53 0.29
C HIS A 226 1.11 3.00 1.72
N LEU A 227 -0.07 2.86 2.32
CA LEU A 227 -0.23 2.15 3.59
C LEU A 227 -0.72 0.74 3.31
N HIS A 228 -0.21 -0.22 4.08
CA HIS A 228 -0.57 -1.61 3.95
C HIS A 228 -1.19 -2.12 5.25
N SER A 229 -2.38 -2.71 5.11
CA SER A 229 -3.15 -3.34 6.19
C SER A 229 -3.33 -4.83 5.90
N ARG A 230 -3.01 -5.68 6.87
CA ARG A 230 -3.28 -7.11 6.73
C ARG A 230 -4.72 -7.43 7.18
N GLY A 231 -5.54 -7.95 6.26
CA GLY A 231 -6.90 -8.39 6.56
C GLY A 231 -7.88 -7.28 6.97
N GLY A 232 -7.81 -6.11 6.31
CA GLY A 232 -8.76 -5.00 6.51
C GLY A 232 -8.67 -4.30 7.87
N ARG A 233 -7.55 -4.48 8.58
CA ARG A 233 -7.28 -3.84 9.88
C ARG A 233 -6.66 -2.45 9.70
N ARG A 234 -6.26 -1.83 10.81
CA ARG A 234 -5.39 -0.66 10.76
C ARG A 234 -4.11 -1.00 9.98
N PRO A 235 -3.53 -0.01 9.28
CA PRO A 235 -2.25 -0.19 8.62
C PRO A 235 -1.18 -0.71 9.60
N GLU A 236 -0.31 -1.58 9.13
CA GLU A 236 0.80 -2.10 9.93
C GLU A 236 2.15 -1.68 9.33
N ALA A 237 2.14 -1.25 8.07
CA ALA A 237 3.32 -0.81 7.35
C ALA A 237 3.00 0.33 6.38
N PHE A 238 4.04 1.06 6.01
CA PHE A 238 4.01 2.04 4.94
C PHE A 238 5.15 1.80 3.96
N ALA A 239 4.97 2.26 2.72
CA ALA A 239 6.00 2.31 1.72
C ALA A 239 5.89 3.63 0.93
N TRP A 240 7.03 4.26 0.74
CA TRP A 240 7.19 5.53 0.07
C TRP A 240 8.15 5.38 -1.10
N LEU A 241 7.66 5.68 -2.30
CA LEU A 241 8.47 5.73 -3.52
C LEU A 241 9.29 7.02 -3.52
N THR A 242 10.62 6.90 -3.48
CA THR A 242 11.55 8.02 -3.35
C THR A 242 12.56 8.02 -4.50
N GLY A 243 13.41 9.06 -4.59
CA GLY A 243 14.50 9.11 -5.56
C GLY A 243 15.48 7.93 -5.48
N PRO A 244 16.04 7.59 -4.30
CA PRO A 244 17.04 6.54 -4.19
C PRO A 244 16.47 5.12 -4.03
N GLY A 245 15.18 4.96 -3.75
CA GLY A 245 14.59 3.64 -3.51
C GLY A 245 13.18 3.67 -2.92
N ILE A 246 12.78 2.56 -2.29
CA ILE A 246 11.55 2.46 -1.51
C ILE A 246 11.90 2.68 -0.05
N TYR A 247 11.46 3.78 0.54
CA TYR A 247 11.55 3.97 1.99
C TYR A 247 10.31 3.35 2.65
N HIS A 248 10.51 2.36 3.52
CA HIS A 248 9.41 1.60 4.10
C HIS A 248 9.64 1.32 5.58
N GLY A 249 8.56 1.00 6.30
CA GLY A 249 8.67 0.66 7.71
C GLY A 249 7.35 0.22 8.31
N THR A 250 7.39 0.02 9.63
CA THR A 250 6.23 -0.42 10.42
C THR A 250 5.53 0.77 11.06
N LEU A 251 4.21 0.65 11.25
CA LEU A 251 3.38 1.64 11.93
C LEU A 251 2.88 1.05 13.24
N GLN A 252 3.09 1.77 14.33
CA GLN A 252 2.64 1.34 15.65
C GLN A 252 1.55 2.29 16.16
N PHE A 253 0.37 1.74 16.44
CA PHE A 253 -0.82 2.48 16.86
C PHE A 253 -1.19 2.19 18.33
N GLY A 254 -0.21 2.37 19.22
CA GLY A 254 -0.37 2.22 20.68
C GLY A 254 -0.92 3.48 21.35
N GLU A 255 -0.50 3.76 22.60
CA GLU A 255 -0.84 5.02 23.26
C GLU A 255 -0.29 6.23 22.50
N ASP A 256 0.97 6.13 22.07
CA ASP A 256 1.66 7.07 21.19
C ASP A 256 1.86 6.45 19.81
N ALA A 257 1.14 6.95 18.80
CA ALA A 257 1.36 6.48 17.43
C ALA A 257 2.63 7.06 16.85
N HIS A 258 3.45 6.18 16.30
CA HIS A 258 4.74 6.51 15.73
C HIS A 258 5.11 5.51 14.63
N VAL A 259 6.11 5.90 13.85
CA VAL A 259 6.76 5.01 12.89
C VAL A 259 7.77 4.16 13.66
N GLY A 260 7.66 2.84 13.53
CA GLY A 260 8.57 1.87 14.14
C GLY A 260 9.85 1.68 13.31
N GLU A 261 10.31 0.43 13.18
CA GLU A 261 11.46 0.09 12.33
C GLU A 261 11.21 0.50 10.88
N HIS A 262 12.18 1.18 10.28
CA HIS A 262 12.11 1.70 8.92
C HIS A 262 13.48 1.65 8.23
N SER A 263 13.49 1.47 6.92
CA SER A 263 14.69 1.37 6.12
C SER A 263 14.47 1.86 4.69
N LEU A 264 15.56 2.23 4.02
CA LEU A 264 15.56 2.46 2.58
C LEU A 264 16.00 1.18 1.86
N LEU A 265 15.15 0.69 0.97
CA LEU A 265 15.47 -0.37 0.02
C LEU A 265 15.86 0.27 -1.33
N PRO A 266 17.14 0.27 -1.72
CA PRO A 266 17.58 0.83 -3.00
C PRO A 266 16.93 0.10 -4.18
N PHE A 267 16.74 0.79 -5.29
CA PHE A 267 16.22 0.13 -6.49
C PHE A 267 17.22 -0.92 -7.01
N PRO A 268 16.75 -2.14 -7.38
CA PRO A 268 17.64 -3.20 -7.85
C PRO A 268 18.49 -2.78 -9.05
N ASN A 269 17.93 -1.95 -9.95
CA ASN A 269 18.59 -1.43 -11.15
C ASN A 269 18.81 0.10 -11.04
N SER A 270 19.43 0.53 -9.94
CA SER A 270 19.70 1.94 -9.66
C SER A 270 20.37 2.64 -10.87
N GLY A 271 19.69 3.65 -11.44
CA GLY A 271 20.26 4.54 -12.47
C GLY A 271 19.93 4.24 -13.93
N ILE A 272 19.20 3.17 -14.25
CA ILE A 272 18.78 2.87 -15.65
C ILE A 272 17.36 3.36 -15.91
N HIS A 273 16.41 2.95 -15.06
CA HIS A 273 15.01 3.33 -15.16
C HIS A 273 14.48 3.69 -13.77
N THR A 274 13.73 4.77 -13.67
CA THR A 274 13.01 5.16 -12.46
C THR A 274 11.62 4.52 -12.50
N PRO A 275 11.14 3.91 -11.41
CA PRO A 275 9.77 3.40 -11.36
C PRO A 275 8.76 4.52 -11.58
N LEU A 276 7.69 4.18 -12.29
CA LEU A 276 6.55 5.06 -12.57
C LEU A 276 5.57 5.10 -11.40
N SER A 277 5.40 3.97 -10.71
CA SER A 277 4.40 3.81 -9.64
C SER A 277 4.75 2.63 -8.73
N LEU A 278 4.20 2.64 -7.52
CA LEU A 278 4.41 1.65 -6.47
C LEU A 278 3.07 1.05 -6.04
N ALA A 279 3.03 -0.24 -5.72
CA ALA A 279 1.96 -0.84 -4.93
C ALA A 279 2.53 -1.78 -3.87
N VAL A 280 1.78 -2.04 -2.80
CA VAL A 280 2.21 -2.85 -1.66
C VAL A 280 1.23 -3.98 -1.42
N THR A 281 1.74 -5.20 -1.37
CA THR A 281 1.00 -6.42 -1.04
C THR A 281 1.46 -6.97 0.31
N ASP A 282 0.90 -8.10 0.76
CA ASP A 282 1.25 -8.71 2.05
C ASP A 282 2.75 -8.98 2.19
N TYR A 283 3.42 -9.38 1.10
CA TYR A 283 4.82 -9.81 1.12
C TYR A 283 5.71 -9.12 0.09
N HIS A 284 5.16 -8.30 -0.82
CA HIS A 284 5.92 -7.71 -1.92
C HIS A 284 5.69 -6.21 -2.10
N PHE A 285 6.71 -5.54 -2.62
CA PHE A 285 6.58 -4.25 -3.30
C PHE A 285 6.46 -4.52 -4.80
N LEU A 286 5.49 -3.90 -5.45
CA LEU A 286 5.33 -3.92 -6.89
C LEU A 286 5.78 -2.59 -7.47
N LEU A 287 6.85 -2.61 -8.26
CA LEU A 287 7.36 -1.44 -8.98
C LEU A 287 6.96 -1.54 -10.45
N LEU A 288 6.21 -0.54 -10.91
CA LEU A 288 5.90 -0.41 -12.33
C LEU A 288 7.01 0.36 -13.02
N TYR A 289 7.60 -0.22 -14.06
CA TYR A 289 8.49 0.45 -14.99
C TYR A 289 7.80 0.60 -16.35
N PRO A 290 8.35 1.42 -17.28
CA PRO A 290 7.79 1.56 -18.62
C PRO A 290 7.67 0.23 -19.38
N ASP A 291 8.56 -0.72 -19.10
CA ASP A 291 8.73 -1.97 -19.86
C ASP A 291 8.41 -3.24 -19.06
N ASN A 292 8.11 -3.15 -17.76
CA ASN A 292 7.75 -4.30 -16.93
C ASN A 292 7.13 -3.93 -15.58
N LEU A 293 6.56 -4.93 -14.90
CA LEU A 293 6.13 -4.89 -13.52
C LEU A 293 7.03 -5.82 -12.68
N GLN A 294 7.79 -5.24 -11.77
CA GLN A 294 8.76 -5.95 -10.94
C GLN A 294 8.19 -6.18 -9.53
N ALA A 295 8.27 -7.42 -9.03
CA ALA A 295 7.91 -7.75 -7.66
C ALA A 295 9.16 -7.99 -6.81
N ILE A 296 9.28 -7.26 -5.71
CA ILE A 296 10.40 -7.33 -4.77
C ILE A 296 9.87 -7.80 -3.43
N ASN A 297 10.49 -8.81 -2.84
CA ASN A 297 10.08 -9.31 -1.53
C ASN A 297 10.40 -8.26 -0.45
N ARG A 298 9.40 -7.92 0.37
CA ARG A 298 9.51 -6.89 1.43
C ARG A 298 10.49 -7.28 2.53
N LEU A 299 10.69 -8.58 2.73
CA LEU A 299 11.53 -9.11 3.79
C LEU A 299 12.98 -9.22 3.31
N SER A 300 13.24 -9.91 2.19
CA SER A 300 14.61 -10.13 1.69
C SER A 300 15.15 -8.98 0.84
N GLY A 301 14.30 -8.14 0.26
CA GLY A 301 14.69 -7.13 -0.73
C GLY A 301 15.03 -7.70 -2.11
N GLU A 302 14.82 -9.00 -2.33
CA GLU A 302 15.14 -9.66 -3.60
C GLU A 302 14.01 -9.58 -4.61
N VAL A 303 14.39 -9.52 -5.89
CA VAL A 303 13.46 -9.55 -7.02
C VAL A 303 12.97 -10.99 -7.22
N VAL A 304 11.67 -11.23 -7.00
CA VAL A 304 11.08 -12.57 -7.12
C VAL A 304 10.31 -12.78 -8.41
N SER A 305 9.92 -11.70 -9.09
CA SER A 305 9.20 -11.74 -10.35
C SER A 305 9.51 -10.51 -11.19
N ASN A 306 9.58 -10.71 -12.50
CA ASN A 306 9.59 -9.64 -13.48
C ASN A 306 8.56 -9.99 -14.56
N THR A 307 7.41 -9.32 -14.50
CA THR A 307 6.27 -9.60 -15.36
C THR A 307 6.25 -8.57 -16.49
N PRO A 308 6.40 -8.98 -17.76
CA PRO A 308 6.31 -8.04 -18.86
C PRO A 308 4.89 -7.46 -18.94
N PRO A 309 4.70 -6.30 -19.61
CA PRO A 309 3.39 -5.72 -19.81
C PRO A 309 2.53 -6.72 -20.60
N PRO A 310 1.21 -6.67 -20.45
CA PRO A 310 0.29 -7.45 -21.28
C PRO A 310 0.68 -7.32 -22.74
N ARG A 311 1.04 -8.43 -23.38
CA ARG A 311 1.30 -8.50 -24.81
C ARG A 311 0.08 -9.08 -25.50
N ASP A 312 -1.06 -8.41 -25.37
CA ASP A 312 -2.22 -8.81 -26.17
C ASP A 312 -1.98 -8.47 -27.65
N ALA A 313 -2.47 -9.36 -28.52
CA ALA A 313 -2.28 -9.35 -29.98
C ALA A 313 -2.87 -8.12 -30.71
N PHE A 314 -3.46 -7.18 -29.96
CA PHE A 314 -3.99 -5.90 -30.43
C PHE A 314 -3.09 -4.78 -29.88
N ALA A 315 -2.21 -4.27 -30.74
CA ALA A 315 -1.01 -3.50 -30.43
C ALA A 315 -1.18 -2.09 -29.80
N ASN A 316 -2.21 -1.85 -28.98
CA ASN A 316 -2.53 -0.52 -28.43
C ASN A 316 -2.50 -0.43 -26.90
N VAL A 317 -1.71 -1.26 -26.22
CA VAL A 317 -1.53 -1.16 -24.76
C VAL A 317 -1.00 0.23 -24.34
N GLY A 318 -0.34 0.95 -25.25
CA GLY A 318 0.19 2.29 -24.99
C GLY A 318 1.32 2.28 -23.96
N ASN A 319 1.71 3.47 -23.50
CA ASN A 319 2.72 3.58 -22.43
C ASN A 319 2.08 3.24 -21.08
N MET A 320 2.81 2.46 -20.26
CA MET A 320 2.48 2.27 -18.85
C MET A 320 2.38 3.63 -18.15
N LEU A 321 1.30 3.87 -17.39
CA LEU A 321 1.07 5.16 -16.74
C LEU A 321 1.20 5.06 -15.22
N GLY A 322 0.57 4.05 -14.60
CA GLY A 322 0.61 3.92 -13.14
C GLY A 322 -0.14 2.71 -12.61
N LEU A 323 -0.12 2.58 -11.28
CA LEU A 323 -0.90 1.61 -10.51
C LEU A 323 -1.98 2.35 -9.71
N ALA A 324 -3.08 1.65 -9.42
CA ALA A 324 -4.10 2.09 -8.49
C ALA A 324 -4.53 0.90 -7.63
N THR A 325 -4.59 1.08 -6.31
CA THR A 325 -4.86 -0.02 -5.38
C THR A 325 -6.15 0.23 -4.63
N ASP A 326 -7.05 -0.76 -4.66
CA ASP A 326 -8.13 -0.87 -3.69
C ASP A 326 -7.59 -1.59 -2.45
N ASN A 327 -7.18 -0.81 -1.45
CA ASN A 327 -6.51 -1.35 -0.26
C ASN A 327 -7.41 -2.25 0.60
N ASP A 328 -8.72 -1.98 0.62
CA ASP A 328 -9.66 -2.77 1.44
C ASP A 328 -9.98 -4.11 0.75
N ALA A 329 -10.08 -4.11 -0.58
CA ALA A 329 -10.27 -5.33 -1.37
C ALA A 329 -8.96 -6.10 -1.63
N GLY A 330 -7.80 -5.45 -1.50
CA GLY A 330 -6.49 -6.02 -1.85
C GLY A 330 -6.28 -6.19 -3.36
N ILE A 331 -7.02 -5.45 -4.18
CA ILE A 331 -6.96 -5.53 -5.65
C ILE A 331 -6.08 -4.41 -6.18
N ILE A 332 -5.17 -4.74 -7.09
CA ILE A 332 -4.26 -3.78 -7.72
C ILE A 332 -4.61 -3.70 -9.19
N TYR A 333 -4.83 -2.49 -9.65
CA TYR A 333 -5.09 -2.15 -11.04
C TYR A 333 -3.85 -1.51 -11.65
N LEU A 334 -3.61 -1.83 -12.92
CA LEU A 334 -2.61 -1.18 -13.75
C LEU A 334 -3.34 -0.47 -14.88
N TYR A 335 -2.90 0.74 -15.24
CA TYR A 335 -3.46 1.48 -16.36
C TYR A 335 -2.37 1.97 -17.32
N SER A 336 -2.68 1.90 -18.60
CA SER A 336 -1.76 2.29 -19.67
C SER A 336 -2.55 2.81 -20.87
N GLY A 337 -2.11 3.91 -21.46
CA GLY A 337 -2.78 4.51 -22.62
C GLY A 337 -4.29 4.73 -22.40
N ASP A 338 -5.11 3.85 -22.96
CA ASP A 338 -6.57 3.85 -22.87
C ASP A 338 -7.14 2.55 -22.24
N SER A 339 -6.31 1.74 -21.58
CA SER A 339 -6.69 0.41 -21.08
C SER A 339 -6.47 0.25 -19.58
N LEU A 340 -7.29 -0.59 -18.97
CA LEU A 340 -7.23 -1.01 -17.56
C LEU A 340 -6.95 -2.51 -17.47
N PHE A 341 -6.13 -2.87 -16.50
CA PHE A 341 -5.70 -4.24 -16.23
C PHE A 341 -5.77 -4.53 -14.73
N GLU A 342 -5.95 -5.80 -14.39
CA GLU A 342 -5.83 -6.32 -13.03
C GLU A 342 -4.47 -6.98 -12.85
N VAL A 343 -3.80 -6.69 -11.74
CA VAL A 343 -2.61 -7.43 -11.32
C VAL A 343 -3.07 -8.59 -10.45
N VAL A 344 -3.14 -9.77 -11.05
CA VAL A 344 -3.58 -11.01 -10.40
C VAL A 344 -2.43 -11.62 -9.61
N ILE A 345 -2.65 -11.79 -8.31
CA ILE A 345 -1.67 -12.33 -7.36
C ILE A 345 -2.04 -13.79 -7.02
N LYS A 346 -1.22 -14.75 -7.48
CA LYS A 346 -1.43 -16.18 -7.19
C LYS A 346 -0.37 -16.71 -6.25
N ASP A 347 -0.78 -17.27 -5.11
CA ASP A 347 0.11 -17.94 -4.16
C ASP A 347 1.30 -17.07 -3.71
N GLU A 348 1.01 -15.87 -3.19
CA GLU A 348 2.01 -14.86 -2.84
C GLU A 348 3.03 -15.36 -1.80
N GLY A 349 2.55 -15.99 -0.73
CA GLY A 349 3.36 -16.40 0.41
C GLY A 349 4.11 -17.73 0.24
N ARG A 350 4.19 -18.28 -0.98
CA ARG A 350 4.67 -19.67 -1.21
C ARG A 350 6.10 -19.96 -0.76
N ASP A 351 6.97 -18.94 -0.82
CA ASP A 351 8.40 -19.03 -0.48
C ASP A 351 8.72 -18.38 0.88
N MET A 352 7.72 -17.83 1.58
CA MET A 352 7.92 -17.14 2.87
C MET A 352 8.44 -18.07 3.97
N TRP A 353 8.05 -19.35 3.94
CA TRP A 353 8.55 -20.32 4.91
C TRP A 353 10.07 -20.52 4.79
N LYS A 354 10.62 -20.49 3.56
CA LYS A 354 12.08 -20.60 3.33
C LYS A 354 12.79 -19.35 3.84
N LEU A 355 12.25 -18.17 3.55
CA LEU A 355 12.83 -16.91 4.01
C LEU A 355 12.88 -16.81 5.54
N HIS A 356 11.80 -17.19 6.23
CA HIS A 356 11.80 -17.24 7.70
C HIS A 356 12.74 -18.32 8.24
N LEU A 357 12.84 -19.47 7.55
CA LEU A 357 13.75 -20.55 7.91
C LEU A 357 15.22 -20.11 7.82
N ASP A 358 15.60 -19.40 6.76
CA ASP A 358 16.95 -18.86 6.54
C ASP A 358 17.32 -17.82 7.61
N ARG A 359 16.31 -17.10 8.14
CA ARG A 359 16.46 -16.16 9.27
C ARG A 359 16.45 -16.82 10.64
N LYS A 360 16.32 -18.16 10.72
CA LYS A 360 16.15 -18.94 11.95
C LYS A 360 14.89 -18.57 12.75
N GLU A 361 13.89 -17.96 12.10
CA GLU A 361 12.59 -17.61 12.67
C GLU A 361 11.62 -18.80 12.54
N TYR A 362 11.94 -19.90 13.21
CA TYR A 362 11.28 -21.19 12.94
C TYR A 362 9.77 -21.21 13.20
N ALA A 363 9.30 -20.47 14.20
CA ALA A 363 7.86 -20.37 14.48
C ALA A 363 7.12 -19.74 13.29
N ALA A 364 7.62 -18.61 12.79
CA ALA A 364 7.08 -17.95 11.61
C ALA A 364 7.20 -18.83 10.35
N ALA A 365 8.31 -19.56 10.18
CA ALA A 365 8.48 -20.49 9.07
C ALA A 365 7.39 -21.59 9.07
N LEU A 366 7.12 -22.20 10.23
CA LEU A 366 6.10 -23.23 10.38
C LEU A 366 4.67 -22.70 10.14
N GLU A 367 4.39 -21.46 10.54
CA GLU A 367 3.11 -20.79 10.27
C GLU A 367 2.87 -20.59 8.76
N HIS A 368 3.94 -20.36 7.99
CA HIS A 368 3.87 -20.16 6.54
C HIS A 368 3.98 -21.47 5.74
N CYS A 369 4.24 -22.61 6.37
CA CYS A 369 4.26 -23.90 5.71
C CYS A 369 2.84 -24.37 5.37
N LYS A 370 2.59 -24.70 4.10
CA LYS A 370 1.30 -25.15 3.59
C LYS A 370 1.17 -26.67 3.59
N ASP A 371 2.22 -27.37 3.17
CA ASP A 371 2.25 -28.82 3.06
C ASP A 371 3.13 -29.48 4.13
N SER A 372 3.04 -30.81 4.23
CA SER A 372 3.83 -31.59 5.19
C SER A 372 5.31 -31.59 4.86
N GLY A 373 5.71 -31.55 3.58
CA GLY A 373 7.11 -31.56 3.15
C GLY A 373 7.85 -30.26 3.50
N GLN A 374 7.16 -29.12 3.45
CA GLN A 374 7.68 -27.84 3.93
C GLN A 374 7.93 -27.87 5.43
N ARG A 375 6.97 -28.36 6.22
CA ARG A 375 7.12 -28.52 7.68
C ARG A 375 8.24 -29.49 8.02
N ASP A 376 8.33 -30.58 7.27
CA ASP A 376 9.37 -31.60 7.38
C ASP A 376 10.76 -30.99 7.17
N SER A 377 10.91 -30.16 6.13
CA SER A 377 12.15 -29.41 5.87
C SER A 377 12.51 -28.47 7.03
N VAL A 378 11.54 -27.72 7.56
CA VAL A 378 11.77 -26.82 8.71
C VAL A 378 12.20 -27.61 9.95
N TYR A 379 11.49 -28.69 10.29
CA TYR A 379 11.83 -29.52 11.46
C TYR A 379 13.18 -30.22 11.29
N ALA A 380 13.55 -30.66 10.09
CA ALA A 380 14.85 -31.27 9.85
C ALA A 380 16.00 -30.27 10.12
N ILE A 381 15.88 -29.03 9.66
CA ILE A 381 16.87 -27.99 9.93
C ILE A 381 16.92 -27.64 11.42
N GLN A 382 15.76 -27.50 12.09
CA GLN A 382 15.71 -27.29 13.55
C GLN A 382 16.37 -28.42 14.33
N ALA A 383 16.14 -29.67 13.92
CA ALA A 383 16.70 -30.85 14.55
C ALA A 383 18.22 -30.88 14.39
N GLU A 384 18.73 -30.60 13.19
CA GLU A 384 20.17 -30.59 12.91
C GLU A 384 20.90 -29.44 13.65
N GLU A 385 20.29 -28.26 13.79
CA GLU A 385 20.85 -27.17 14.61
C GLU A 385 20.84 -27.52 16.11
N ALA A 386 19.75 -28.12 16.62
CA ALA A 386 19.67 -28.59 18.00
C ALA A 386 20.71 -29.69 18.28
N PHE A 387 20.92 -30.60 17.32
CA PHE A 387 21.92 -31.65 17.40
C PHE A 387 23.34 -31.06 17.44
N ARG A 388 23.65 -30.11 16.55
CA ARG A 388 24.95 -29.40 16.52
C ARG A 388 25.23 -28.59 17.77
N SER A 389 24.20 -28.06 18.43
CA SER A 389 24.33 -27.34 19.71
C SER A 389 24.41 -28.26 20.94
N GLY A 390 24.36 -29.59 20.75
CA GLY A 390 24.46 -30.59 21.81
C GLY A 390 23.15 -30.82 22.57
N ASP A 391 22.04 -30.22 22.14
CA ASP A 391 20.72 -30.49 22.71
C ASP A 391 20.04 -31.65 21.98
N TYR A 392 20.54 -32.85 22.28
CA TYR A 392 20.11 -34.08 21.62
C TYR A 392 18.64 -34.43 21.92
N SER A 393 18.11 -34.06 23.09
CA SER A 393 16.71 -34.30 23.45
C SER A 393 15.75 -33.48 22.60
N ARG A 394 16.04 -32.18 22.39
CA ARG A 394 15.25 -31.35 21.47
C ARG A 394 15.42 -31.79 20.02
N ALA A 395 16.64 -32.14 19.61
CA ALA A 395 16.91 -32.66 18.28
C ALA A 395 16.06 -33.92 17.97
N ALA A 396 16.05 -34.87 18.90
CA ALA A 396 15.26 -36.09 18.83
C ALA A 396 13.75 -35.81 18.69
N ALA A 397 13.21 -34.86 19.46
CA ALA A 397 11.80 -34.49 19.37
C ALA A 397 11.44 -33.86 18.01
N PHE A 398 12.33 -33.09 17.40
CA PHE A 398 12.12 -32.52 16.07
C PHE A 398 12.28 -33.56 14.95
N TYR A 399 13.30 -34.42 14.98
CA TYR A 399 13.44 -35.54 14.04
C TYR A 399 12.25 -36.52 14.10
N ALA A 400 11.61 -36.66 15.26
CA ALA A 400 10.41 -37.49 15.34
C ALA A 400 9.22 -36.91 14.56
N ARG A 401 9.22 -35.60 14.29
CA ARG A 401 8.18 -34.89 13.51
C ARG A 401 8.48 -34.82 12.02
N THR A 402 9.61 -35.35 11.57
CA THR A 402 10.02 -35.37 10.16
C THR A 402 9.67 -36.71 9.51
N PRO A 403 8.60 -36.85 8.71
CA PRO A 403 8.21 -38.15 8.16
C PRO A 403 9.11 -38.60 7.01
N THR A 404 9.62 -37.66 6.19
CA THR A 404 10.32 -37.96 4.94
C THR A 404 11.72 -37.33 4.84
N ALA A 405 12.00 -36.20 5.49
CA ALA A 405 13.25 -35.47 5.34
C ALA A 405 14.42 -36.09 6.13
N ALA A 406 14.13 -36.84 7.21
CA ALA A 406 15.14 -37.53 8.00
C ALA A 406 14.78 -39.03 8.12
N PRO A 407 15.49 -39.90 7.39
CA PRO A 407 15.30 -41.35 7.47
C PRO A 407 15.48 -41.86 8.90
N PHE A 408 14.66 -42.83 9.29
CA PHE A 408 14.67 -43.38 10.65
C PHE A 408 16.04 -43.95 11.02
N GLU A 409 16.65 -44.68 10.09
CA GLU A 409 17.94 -45.33 10.24
C GLU A 409 19.06 -44.30 10.42
N GLU A 410 19.02 -43.21 9.64
CA GLU A 410 20.02 -42.14 9.71
C GLU A 410 19.98 -41.44 11.07
N VAL A 411 18.80 -41.05 11.54
CA VAL A 411 18.64 -40.38 12.84
C VAL A 411 19.04 -41.30 13.99
N THR A 412 18.65 -42.57 13.91
CA THR A 412 19.00 -43.57 14.94
C THR A 412 20.51 -43.76 15.02
N LEU A 413 21.18 -43.91 13.86
CA LEU A 413 22.63 -44.05 13.81
C LEU A 413 23.32 -42.80 14.36
N LYS A 414 22.90 -41.60 13.95
CA LYS A 414 23.44 -40.32 14.45
C LYS A 414 23.37 -40.22 15.99
N LEU A 415 22.26 -40.59 16.61
CA LEU A 415 22.09 -40.52 18.07
C LEU A 415 22.91 -41.58 18.82
N ILE A 416 23.10 -42.76 18.23
CA ILE A 416 23.95 -43.82 18.78
C ILE A 416 25.42 -43.40 18.74
N GLU A 417 25.89 -42.88 17.59
CA GLU A 417 27.26 -42.41 17.42
C GLU A 417 27.60 -41.23 18.35
N ALA A 418 26.62 -40.36 18.64
CA ALA A 418 26.76 -39.28 19.62
C ALA A 418 26.72 -39.77 21.08
N GLY A 419 26.44 -41.06 21.33
CA GLY A 419 26.40 -41.64 22.67
C GLY A 419 25.22 -41.18 23.52
N GLN A 420 24.05 -40.92 22.91
CA GLN A 420 22.88 -40.30 23.57
C GLN A 420 21.67 -41.24 23.64
N PRO A 421 21.65 -42.22 24.56
CA PRO A 421 20.58 -43.21 24.65
C PRO A 421 19.22 -42.61 25.08
N ASP A 422 19.23 -41.57 25.92
CA ASP A 422 18.00 -40.91 26.37
C ASP A 422 17.32 -40.12 25.24
N ALA A 423 18.10 -39.44 24.41
CA ALA A 423 17.60 -38.76 23.22
C ALA A 423 17.06 -39.76 22.19
N LEU A 424 17.73 -40.90 22.02
CA LEU A 424 17.21 -41.99 21.17
C LEU A 424 15.86 -42.50 21.68
N ARG A 425 15.70 -42.71 23.00
CA ARG A 425 14.41 -43.09 23.58
C ARG A 425 13.32 -42.06 23.27
N THR A 426 13.62 -40.77 23.45
CA THR A 426 12.70 -39.67 23.14
C THR A 426 12.29 -39.68 21.67
N PHE A 427 13.24 -39.87 20.75
CA PHE A 427 12.96 -39.98 19.31
C PHE A 427 12.00 -41.14 19.00
N LEU A 428 12.29 -42.33 19.52
CA LEU A 428 11.48 -43.53 19.29
C LEU A 428 10.04 -43.37 19.82
N LEU A 429 9.87 -42.82 21.02
CA LEU A 429 8.55 -42.58 21.62
C LEU A 429 7.73 -41.59 20.80
N HIS A 430 8.32 -40.45 20.44
CA HIS A 430 7.61 -39.45 19.63
C HIS A 430 7.30 -39.93 18.21
N LYS A 431 8.19 -40.72 17.60
CA LYS A 431 7.95 -41.30 16.27
C LYS A 431 6.79 -42.29 16.32
N LEU A 432 6.72 -43.11 17.36
CA LEU A 432 5.61 -44.05 17.59
C LEU A 432 4.28 -43.31 17.76
N ASP A 433 4.25 -42.26 18.58
CA ASP A 433 3.06 -41.43 18.79
C ASP A 433 2.57 -40.79 17.47
N ASN A 434 3.50 -40.29 16.66
CA ASN A 434 3.19 -39.66 15.37
C ASN A 434 2.78 -40.65 14.27
N LEU A 435 3.08 -41.94 14.41
CA LEU A 435 2.59 -43.01 13.51
C LEU A 435 1.19 -43.52 13.89
N SER A 436 0.78 -43.28 15.14
CA SER A 436 -0.52 -43.72 15.67
C SER A 436 -1.68 -42.75 15.39
N LYS A 437 -1.39 -41.60 14.78
CA LYS A 437 -2.33 -40.56 14.35
C LYS A 437 -2.29 -40.44 12.84
#